data_AF-A0A4S4CEK6-F1
#
_entry.id   AF-A0A4S4CEK6-F1
#
_cell.length_a   1.000
_cell.length_b   1.000
_cell.length_c   1.000
_cell.angle_alpha   90.00
_cell.angle_beta   90.00
_cell.angle_gamma   90.00
#
_symmetry.space_group_name_H-M   'P 1'
#
loop_
_entity.id
_entity.type
_entity.pdbx_description
1 polymer ?
#
loop_
_entity_poly.entity_id
_entity_poly.type
_entity_poly.pdbx_seq_one_letter_code
_entity_poly.pdbx_strand_id
1 'polypeptide(L)'
;MDSFDEQLQKRLQARADAEAEEKRKVDEQDKIALERAERSATIVRGSAGIVFKNIAESLRIRGLEAESSVSSVEKLATIQHQATATLEVKTKTGPQKRGRIIATKHPQRDTINLNMSPNFGAIKDVEFEHTNKAGIEQAVQGWVLDLLDN
;
A
#
# COMPACT_ATOMS: atom_id res chain seq x y z
N MET A 1 39.92 4.22 -49.54
CA MET A 1 38.45 4.04 -49.69
C MET A 1 37.96 3.70 -48.30
N ASP A 2 37.97 4.67 -47.38
CA ASP A 2 37.91 4.38 -45.93
C ASP A 2 36.70 5.02 -45.23
N SER A 3 35.87 5.77 -45.97
CA SER A 3 34.76 6.54 -45.39
C SER A 3 33.53 5.69 -45.04
N PHE A 4 33.33 4.55 -45.70
CA PHE A 4 32.17 3.69 -45.46
C PHE A 4 32.31 2.91 -44.14
N ASP A 5 33.49 2.34 -43.88
CA ASP A 5 33.76 1.60 -42.65
C ASP A 5 33.79 2.51 -41.42
N GLU A 6 34.33 3.73 -41.54
CA GLU A 6 34.25 4.73 -40.47
C GLU A 6 32.82 5.19 -40.19
N GLN A 7 31.97 5.35 -41.23
CA GLN A 7 30.56 5.68 -41.06
C GLN A 7 29.77 4.53 -40.44
N LEU A 8 30.08 3.29 -40.80
CA LEU A 8 29.46 2.10 -40.22
C LEU A 8 29.83 1.94 -38.75
N GLN A 9 31.11 2.12 -38.40
CA GLN A 9 31.56 2.10 -37.01
C GLN A 9 30.89 3.21 -36.17
N LYS A 10 30.79 4.44 -36.69
CA LYS A 10 30.08 5.52 -36.00
C LYS A 10 28.60 5.21 -35.75
N ARG A 11 27.92 4.56 -36.69
CA ARG A 11 26.52 4.14 -36.52
C ARG A 11 26.37 3.02 -35.49
N LEU A 12 27.27 2.06 -35.48
CA LEU A 12 27.29 0.98 -34.49
C LEU A 12 27.56 1.52 -33.09
N GLN A 13 28.52 2.44 -32.96
CA GLN A 13 28.84 3.11 -31.69
C GLN A 13 27.64 3.93 -31.18
N ALA A 14 27.03 4.76 -32.04
CA ALA A 14 25.86 5.56 -31.67
C ALA A 14 24.66 4.70 -31.24
N ARG A 15 24.49 3.52 -31.85
CA ARG A 15 23.45 2.56 -31.45
C ARG A 15 23.77 1.91 -30.11
N ALA A 16 25.01 1.50 -29.89
CA ALA A 16 25.45 0.95 -28.60
C ALA A 16 25.32 1.98 -27.47
N ASP A 17 25.67 3.25 -27.73
CA ASP A 17 25.53 4.35 -26.77
C ASP A 17 24.04 4.63 -26.48
N ALA A 18 23.16 4.58 -27.50
CA ALA A 18 21.73 4.75 -27.31
C ALA A 18 21.09 3.60 -26.51
N GLU A 19 21.46 2.34 -26.81
CA GLU A 19 20.99 1.16 -26.06
C GLU A 19 21.51 1.16 -24.61
N ALA A 20 22.74 1.63 -24.38
CA ALA A 20 23.29 1.79 -23.03
C ALA A 20 22.61 2.91 -22.24
N GLU A 21 22.31 4.03 -22.89
CA GLU A 21 21.59 5.16 -22.28
C GLU A 21 20.13 4.80 -21.97
N GLU A 22 19.46 4.02 -22.83
CA GLU A 22 18.13 3.49 -22.58
C GLU A 22 18.11 2.56 -21.37
N LYS A 23 19.07 1.62 -21.28
CA LYS A 23 19.21 0.76 -20.09
C LYS A 23 19.43 1.56 -18.81
N ARG A 24 20.30 2.57 -18.82
CA ARG A 24 20.52 3.45 -17.66
C ARG A 24 19.26 4.17 -17.22
N LYS A 25 18.44 4.64 -18.17
CA LYS A 25 17.15 5.31 -17.86
C LYS A 25 16.15 4.34 -17.23
N VAL A 26 16.09 3.10 -17.71
CA VAL A 26 15.24 2.05 -17.13
C VAL A 26 15.71 1.71 -15.71
N ASP A 27 17.02 1.48 -15.52
CA ASP A 27 17.60 1.16 -14.21
C ASP A 27 17.35 2.28 -13.18
N GLU A 28 17.48 3.54 -13.59
CA GLU A 28 17.21 4.70 -12.73
C GLU A 28 15.71 4.82 -12.38
N GLN A 29 14.82 4.54 -13.35
CA GLN A 29 13.38 4.53 -13.09
C GLN A 29 12.99 3.42 -12.11
N ASP A 30 13.55 2.22 -12.26
CA ASP A 30 13.31 1.10 -11.36
C ASP A 30 13.80 1.40 -9.94
N LYS A 31 14.96 2.05 -9.81
CA LYS A 31 15.49 2.48 -8.51
C LYS A 31 14.57 3.49 -7.82
N ILE A 32 14.11 4.52 -8.55
CA ILE A 32 13.18 5.52 -8.01
C ILE A 32 11.85 4.87 -7.60
N ALA A 33 11.38 3.90 -8.36
CA ALA A 33 10.15 3.16 -8.07
C ALA A 33 10.29 2.33 -6.77
N LEU A 34 11.44 1.67 -6.58
CA LEU A 34 11.76 0.92 -5.37
C LEU A 34 11.81 1.81 -4.12
N GLU A 35 12.54 2.94 -4.17
CA GLU A 35 12.62 3.88 -3.04
C GLU A 35 11.23 4.42 -2.64
N ARG A 36 10.35 4.67 -3.62
CA ARG A 36 8.95 5.08 -3.37
C ARG A 36 8.13 3.96 -2.73
N ALA A 37 8.36 2.72 -3.12
CA ALA A 37 7.71 1.54 -2.54
C ALA A 37 8.04 1.41 -1.05
N GLU A 38 9.33 1.49 -0.72
CA GLU A 38 9.83 1.37 0.66
C GLU A 38 9.29 2.49 1.55
N ARG A 39 9.26 3.73 1.04
CA ARG A 39 8.66 4.86 1.75
C ARG A 39 7.16 4.65 1.99
N SER A 40 6.44 4.16 0.99
CA SER A 40 5.00 3.89 1.10
C SER A 40 4.71 2.80 2.13
N ALA A 41 5.51 1.72 2.14
CA ALA A 41 5.44 0.65 3.14
C ALA A 41 5.70 1.15 4.55
N THR A 42 6.70 2.01 4.71
CA THR A 42 7.05 2.61 6.01
C THR A 42 5.91 3.46 6.54
N ILE A 43 5.30 4.30 5.70
CA ILE A 43 4.19 5.17 6.08
C ILE A 43 2.96 4.35 6.53
N VAL A 44 2.52 3.37 5.74
CA VAL A 44 1.35 2.55 6.10
C VAL A 44 1.61 1.73 7.37
N ARG A 45 2.82 1.15 7.51
CA ARG A 45 3.19 0.38 8.70
C ARG A 45 3.25 1.24 9.96
N GLY A 46 3.85 2.42 9.88
CA GLY A 46 4.02 3.32 11.02
C GLY A 46 2.72 3.98 11.49
N SER A 47 1.79 4.21 10.57
CA SER A 47 0.54 4.93 10.85
C SER A 47 -0.65 4.00 11.07
N ALA A 48 -1.00 3.16 10.09
CA ALA A 48 -2.14 2.26 10.18
C ALA A 48 -1.78 0.91 10.83
N GLY A 49 -0.57 0.40 10.59
CA GLY A 49 -0.15 -0.91 11.11
C GLY A 49 -0.14 -1.01 12.63
N ILE A 50 0.32 0.03 13.33
CA ILE A 50 0.30 0.09 14.81
C ILE A 50 -1.14 0.21 15.32
N VAL A 51 -1.94 1.09 14.71
CA VAL A 51 -3.34 1.30 15.10
C VAL A 51 -4.14 0.00 14.95
N PHE A 52 -3.99 -0.71 13.83
CA PHE A 52 -4.72 -1.96 13.60
C PHE A 52 -4.34 -3.06 14.60
N LYS A 53 -3.07 -3.12 15.02
CA LYS A 53 -2.62 -4.05 16.07
C LYS A 53 -3.28 -3.74 17.41
N ASN A 54 -3.25 -2.47 17.83
CA ASN A 54 -3.84 -2.03 19.10
C ASN A 54 -5.36 -2.30 19.14
N ILE A 55 -6.04 -2.05 18.02
CA ILE A 55 -7.47 -2.32 17.89
C ILE A 55 -7.75 -3.83 17.90
N ALA A 56 -7.00 -4.63 17.15
CA ALA A 56 -7.17 -6.09 17.16
C ALA A 56 -6.98 -6.68 18.55
N GLU A 57 -5.97 -6.23 19.30
CA GLU A 57 -5.74 -6.65 20.69
C GLU A 57 -6.89 -6.22 21.61
N SER A 58 -7.35 -4.97 21.51
CA SER A 58 -8.49 -4.47 22.28
C SER A 58 -9.77 -5.27 22.01
N LEU A 59 -10.01 -5.66 20.76
CA LEU A 59 -11.16 -6.49 20.38
C LEU A 59 -11.02 -7.92 20.90
N ARG A 60 -9.82 -8.50 20.90
CA ARG A 60 -9.55 -9.80 21.52
C ARG A 60 -9.82 -9.81 23.02
N ILE A 61 -9.40 -8.76 23.73
CA ILE A 61 -9.68 -8.60 25.18
C ILE A 61 -11.18 -8.55 25.44
N ARG A 62 -11.96 -7.95 24.54
CA ARG A 62 -13.43 -7.89 24.60
C ARG A 62 -14.12 -9.19 24.15
N GLY A 63 -13.38 -10.25 23.85
CA GLY A 63 -13.92 -11.55 23.46
C GLY A 63 -14.24 -11.72 21.97
N LEU A 64 -13.78 -10.81 21.11
CA LEU A 64 -13.94 -10.90 19.65
C LEU A 64 -12.73 -11.57 18.99
N GLU A 65 -12.96 -12.28 17.88
CA GLU A 65 -11.89 -12.82 17.05
C GLU A 65 -11.45 -11.75 16.05
N ALA A 66 -10.50 -10.91 16.45
CA ALA A 66 -9.87 -9.95 15.54
C ALA A 66 -8.48 -10.42 15.12
N GLU A 67 -8.14 -10.23 13.85
CA GLU A 67 -6.81 -10.49 13.30
C GLU A 67 -6.34 -9.31 12.46
N SER A 68 -5.20 -8.74 12.85
CA SER A 68 -4.51 -7.72 12.06
C SER A 68 -3.37 -8.37 11.28
N SER A 69 -3.31 -8.13 9.98
CA SER A 69 -2.15 -8.47 9.15
C SER A 69 -1.67 -7.23 8.40
N VAL A 70 -0.35 -7.07 8.28
CA VAL A 70 0.24 -6.00 7.48
C VAL A 70 0.99 -6.67 6.34
N SER A 71 0.49 -6.51 5.12
CA SER A 71 1.08 -7.09 3.92
C SER A 71 1.46 -5.98 2.93
N SER A 72 2.74 -5.86 2.64
CA SER A 72 3.17 -5.07 1.48
C SER A 72 2.89 -5.91 0.24
N VAL A 73 1.93 -5.49 -0.58
CA VAL A 73 1.67 -6.18 -1.85
C VAL A 73 2.48 -5.47 -2.93
N GLU A 74 3.61 -6.06 -3.31
CA GLU A 74 4.29 -5.72 -4.55
C GLU A 74 3.44 -6.20 -5.73
N LYS A 75 2.61 -5.34 -6.31
CA LYS A 75 2.00 -5.66 -7.61
C LYS A 75 3.00 -5.35 -8.72
N LEU A 76 3.79 -6.37 -9.05
CA LEU A 76 4.58 -6.49 -10.29
C LEU A 76 3.62 -6.55 -11.50
N ALA A 77 3.14 -5.41 -11.98
CA ALA A 77 2.57 -5.31 -13.33
C ALA A 77 2.48 -3.87 -13.86
N THR A 78 2.51 -2.86 -13.01
CA THR A 78 2.49 -1.45 -13.44
C THR A 78 2.79 -0.63 -12.20
N ILE A 79 3.69 0.35 -12.33
CA ILE A 79 4.30 1.20 -11.30
C ILE A 79 3.24 1.82 -10.35
N GLN A 80 2.73 1.02 -9.41
CA GLN A 80 1.88 1.41 -8.30
C GLN A 80 2.27 0.56 -7.09
N HIS A 81 3.34 0.97 -6.43
CA HIS A 81 3.80 0.36 -5.20
C HIS A 81 2.89 0.80 -4.04
N GLN A 82 1.84 0.02 -3.80
CA GLN A 82 0.89 0.28 -2.72
C GLN A 82 1.16 -0.66 -1.55
N ALA A 83 1.53 -0.09 -0.41
CA ALA A 83 1.55 -0.83 0.83
C ALA A 83 0.14 -0.96 1.40
N THR A 84 -0.18 -2.13 1.94
CA THR A 84 -1.50 -2.43 2.48
C THR A 84 -1.42 -2.90 3.93
N ALA A 85 -2.27 -2.36 4.81
CA ALA A 85 -2.56 -2.99 6.10
C ALA A 85 -3.99 -3.51 6.10
N THR A 86 -4.25 -4.66 6.70
CA THR A 86 -5.58 -5.28 6.79
C THR A 86 -5.96 -5.58 8.24
N LEU A 87 -7.20 -5.28 8.63
CA LEU A 87 -7.82 -5.77 9.86
C LEU A 87 -9.07 -6.58 9.52
N GLU A 88 -9.16 -7.81 10.02
CA GLU A 88 -10.34 -8.67 9.96
C GLU A 88 -10.94 -8.81 11.36
N VAL A 89 -12.26 -8.65 11.48
CA VAL A 89 -13.00 -8.76 12.76
C VAL A 89 -14.11 -9.81 12.62
N LYS A 90 -14.19 -10.74 13.58
CA LYS A 90 -15.20 -11.78 13.73
C LYS A 90 -15.79 -11.76 15.14
N THR A 91 -17.10 -11.95 15.24
CA THR A 91 -17.83 -12.02 16.52
C THR A 91 -17.92 -13.47 17.02
N LYS A 92 -17.62 -13.72 18.30
CA LYS A 92 -17.80 -15.06 18.92
C LYS A 92 -19.21 -15.33 19.42
N THR A 93 -19.93 -14.28 19.83
CA THR A 93 -21.14 -14.39 20.67
C THR A 93 -22.44 -13.97 19.96
N GLY A 94 -22.46 -13.92 18.62
CA GLY A 94 -23.62 -13.49 17.84
C GLY A 94 -23.61 -14.02 16.39
N PRO A 95 -24.49 -13.53 15.51
CA PRO A 95 -24.42 -13.85 14.08
C PRO A 95 -23.04 -13.49 13.52
N GLN A 96 -22.50 -14.32 12.62
CA GLN A 96 -21.18 -14.10 12.05
C GLN A 96 -21.16 -12.80 11.24
N LYS A 97 -20.57 -11.75 11.81
CA LYS A 97 -20.28 -10.50 11.10
C LYS A 97 -18.79 -10.49 10.79
N ARG A 98 -18.45 -10.32 9.52
CA ARG A 98 -17.07 -10.13 9.07
C ARG A 98 -16.97 -8.82 8.34
N GLY A 99 -15.88 -8.14 8.62
CA GLY A 99 -15.56 -6.91 7.95
C GLY A 99 -14.05 -6.78 7.78
N ARG A 100 -13.68 -6.02 6.76
CA ARG A 100 -12.29 -5.78 6.39
C ARG A 100 -12.01 -4.29 6.34
N ILE A 101 -10.91 -3.88 6.95
CA ILE A 101 -10.36 -2.53 6.79
C ILE A 101 -9.02 -2.63 6.08
N ILE A 102 -8.84 -1.86 5.02
CA ILE A 102 -7.63 -1.81 4.19
C ILE A 102 -7.05 -0.40 4.26
N ALA A 103 -5.80 -0.26 4.67
CA ALA A 103 -5.09 1.02 4.60
C ALA A 103 -4.13 1.04 3.41
N THR A 104 -4.22 2.06 2.55
CA THR A 104 -3.32 2.24 1.38
C THR A 104 -2.69 3.63 1.39
N LYS A 105 -1.45 3.74 0.91
CA LYS A 105 -0.76 5.03 0.76
C LYS A 105 -1.24 5.75 -0.51
N HIS A 106 -1.57 7.02 -0.40
CA HIS A 106 -1.74 7.87 -1.59
C HIS A 106 -0.40 8.02 -2.34
N PRO A 107 -0.36 7.82 -3.67
CA PRO A 107 0.90 7.75 -4.43
C PRO A 107 1.67 9.09 -4.45
N GLN A 108 0.97 10.22 -4.35
CA GLN A 108 1.55 11.56 -4.50
C GLN A 108 1.52 12.40 -3.21
N ARG A 109 0.91 11.91 -2.13
CA ARG A 109 0.68 12.68 -0.90
C ARG A 109 0.98 11.82 0.30
N ASP A 110 1.47 12.40 1.39
CA ASP A 110 1.71 11.66 2.64
C ASP A 110 0.41 11.41 3.44
N THR A 111 -0.59 10.88 2.75
CA THR A 111 -1.89 10.52 3.29
C THR A 111 -2.17 9.02 3.13
N ILE A 112 -3.05 8.51 3.97
CA ILE A 112 -3.47 7.11 4.00
C ILE A 112 -4.97 7.08 3.76
N ASN A 113 -5.37 6.23 2.82
CA ASN A 113 -6.77 5.93 2.55
C ASN A 113 -7.16 4.66 3.30
N LEU A 114 -8.17 4.77 4.16
CA LEU A 114 -8.81 3.64 4.82
C LEU A 114 -10.06 3.27 4.03
N ASN A 115 -10.09 2.04 3.54
CA ASN A 115 -11.20 1.43 2.86
C ASN A 115 -11.84 0.41 3.79
N MET A 116 -13.10 0.63 4.17
CA MET A 116 -13.80 -0.18 5.15
C MET A 116 -15.03 -0.83 4.50
N SER A 117 -15.14 -2.15 4.59
CA SER A 117 -16.15 -2.93 3.88
C SER A 117 -16.76 -4.00 4.79
N PRO A 118 -18.10 -4.00 5.03
CA PRO A 118 -18.78 -5.17 5.57
C PRO A 118 -18.87 -6.23 4.47
N ASN A 119 -18.41 -7.46 4.73
CA ASN A 119 -18.49 -8.62 3.82
C ASN A 119 -18.25 -8.33 2.32
N PHE A 120 -17.12 -7.74 1.95
CA PHE A 120 -16.74 -7.46 0.55
C PHE A 120 -17.74 -6.56 -0.22
N GLY A 121 -18.63 -5.83 0.46
CA GLY A 121 -19.56 -4.85 -0.11
C GLY A 121 -19.34 -3.42 0.42
N ALA A 122 -20.09 -2.45 -0.12
CA ALA A 122 -20.12 -1.01 0.19
C ALA A 122 -18.88 -0.45 0.91
N ILE A 123 -17.99 0.13 0.12
CA ILE A 123 -16.75 0.77 0.56
C ILE A 123 -17.07 2.13 1.19
N LYS A 124 -16.71 2.32 2.46
CA LYS A 124 -16.47 3.66 3.02
C LYS A 124 -14.98 3.96 2.88
N ASP A 125 -14.64 4.96 2.04
CA ASP A 125 -13.28 5.47 1.89
C ASP A 125 -13.10 6.73 2.73
N VAL A 126 -12.06 6.76 3.56
CA VAL A 126 -11.72 7.92 4.38
C VAL A 126 -10.21 8.17 4.30
N GLU A 127 -9.83 9.42 4.02
CA GLU A 127 -8.43 9.83 3.88
C GLU A 127 -7.93 10.53 5.15
N PHE A 128 -6.71 10.20 5.58
CA PHE A 128 -6.04 10.80 6.74
C PHE A 128 -4.62 11.21 6.40
N GLU A 129 -4.13 12.30 6.97
CA GLU A 129 -2.69 12.53 7.06
C GLU A 129 -2.04 11.36 7.82
N HIS A 130 -0.88 10.89 7.34
CA HIS A 130 -0.24 9.74 7.95
C HIS A 130 0.19 9.97 9.42
N THR A 131 0.39 11.22 9.82
CA THR A 131 0.73 11.61 11.19
C THR A 131 -0.48 11.53 12.13
N ASN A 132 -1.71 11.57 11.60
CA ASN A 132 -2.95 11.61 12.37
C ASN A 132 -3.38 10.22 12.85
N LYS A 133 -2.58 9.61 13.73
CA LYS A 133 -2.86 8.28 14.29
C LYS A 133 -4.17 8.24 15.08
N ALA A 134 -4.47 9.30 15.83
CA ALA A 134 -5.68 9.40 16.63
C ALA A 134 -6.95 9.40 15.76
N GLY A 135 -6.96 10.16 14.65
CA GLY A 135 -8.08 10.18 13.72
C GLY A 135 -8.30 8.83 13.03
N ILE A 136 -7.21 8.16 12.62
CA ILE A 136 -7.26 6.80 12.05
C ILE A 136 -7.88 5.83 13.07
N GLU A 137 -7.43 5.88 14.33
CA GLU A 137 -7.94 5.02 15.39
C GLU A 137 -9.43 5.25 15.67
N GLN A 138 -9.85 6.50 15.80
CA GLN A 138 -11.26 6.86 16.03
C GLN A 138 -12.16 6.38 14.89
N ALA A 139 -11.74 6.56 13.63
CA ALA A 139 -12.50 6.13 12.47
C ALA A 139 -12.67 4.60 12.43
N VAL A 140 -11.59 3.86 12.71
CA VAL A 140 -11.65 2.40 12.78
C VAL A 140 -12.52 1.93 13.93
N GLN A 141 -12.39 2.53 15.12
CA GLN A 141 -13.22 2.18 16.28
C GLN A 141 -14.70 2.42 15.99
N GLY A 142 -15.05 3.58 15.44
CA GLY A 142 -16.42 3.91 15.07
C GLY A 142 -17.00 2.92 14.06
N TRP A 143 -16.23 2.57 13.03
CA TRP A 143 -16.67 1.57 12.05
C TRP A 143 -16.83 0.17 12.65
N VAL A 144 -15.95 -0.25 13.57
CA VAL A 144 -16.09 -1.54 14.25
C VAL A 144 -17.35 -1.56 15.12
N LEU A 145 -17.66 -0.46 15.83
CA LEU A 145 -18.90 -0.35 16.61
C LEU A 145 -20.13 -0.41 15.70
N ASP A 146 -20.15 0.35 14.60
CA ASP A 146 -21.21 0.31 13.59
C ASP A 146 -21.43 -1.12 13.05
N LEU A 147 -20.34 -1.86 12.78
CA LEU A 147 -20.40 -3.24 12.31
C LEU A 147 -20.99 -4.18 13.38
N LEU A 148 -20.67 -3.97 14.65
CA LEU A 148 -21.15 -4.81 15.74
C LEU A 148 -22.63 -4.53 16.06
N ASP A 149 -23.09 -3.29 15.94
CA ASP A 149 -24.46 -2.87 16.22
C ASP A 149 -25.47 -3.27 15.13
N ASN A 150 -25.05 -3.36 13.85
CA ASN A 150 -25.90 -3.77 12.69
C ASN A 150 -25.87 -5.26 12.41
#